data_AF-A0A9E5U2W5-F1
#
_entry.id   AF-A0A9E5U2W5-F1
#
_cell.length_a   1.000
_cell.length_b   1.000
_cell.length_c   1.000
_cell.angle_alpha   90.00
_cell.angle_beta   90.00
_cell.angle_gamma   90.00
#
_symmetry.space_group_name_H-M   'P 1'
#
loop_
_entity.id
_entity.type
_entity.pdbx_description
1 polymer ?
#
loop_
_entity_poly.entity_id
_entity_poly.type
_entity_poly.pdbx_seq_one_letter_code
_entity_poly.pdbx_strand_id
1 'polypeptide(L)'
;MEDTLGLLDPQKFVDMGIAFAPRVLAALVVLLAFWIVFKISQPPFRRMLKRAEFADALIGLLVDNLYKFALLGLGLVMAASQLGINIGAALAGLGVAGIAIGFAAQDSVANTIAGFLIFWDKPFQVGQFVTTQGEYGEVTSITMRT
;
A
#
# COMPACT_ATOMS: atom_id res chain seq x y z
N MET A 1 -52.60 -11.40 -8.43
CA MET A 1 -51.60 -12.48 -8.65
C MET A 1 -51.17 -12.48 -10.12
N GLU A 2 -50.80 -11.31 -10.68
CA GLU A 2 -50.46 -11.13 -12.10
C GLU A 2 -49.09 -10.45 -12.31
N ASP A 3 -48.45 -9.94 -11.25
CA ASP A 3 -47.19 -9.17 -11.34
C ASP A 3 -45.90 -10.01 -11.29
N THR A 4 -45.99 -11.34 -11.18
CA THR A 4 -44.80 -12.20 -11.09
C THR A 4 -44.29 -12.72 -12.45
N LEU A 5 -45.00 -12.43 -13.56
CA LEU A 5 -44.63 -12.82 -14.93
C LEU A 5 -43.92 -11.71 -15.74
N GLY A 6 -43.77 -10.50 -15.20
CA GLY A 6 -42.96 -9.41 -15.80
C GLY A 6 -41.45 -9.49 -15.51
N LEU A 7 -40.99 -10.63 -14.97
CA LEU A 7 -39.60 -10.94 -14.65
C LEU A 7 -38.84 -11.63 -15.81
N LEU A 8 -39.52 -11.93 -16.92
CA LEU A 8 -38.97 -12.57 -18.13
C LEU A 8 -39.24 -11.76 -19.41
N ASP A 9 -39.32 -10.43 -19.34
CA ASP A 9 -39.37 -9.57 -20.54
C ASP A 9 -37.97 -9.49 -21.16
N PRO A 10 -37.73 -9.99 -22.39
CA PRO A 10 -36.42 -9.94 -23.06
C PRO A 10 -35.88 -8.52 -23.18
N GLN A 11 -36.78 -7.52 -23.26
CA GLN A 11 -36.47 -6.11 -23.40
C GLN A 11 -35.76 -5.53 -22.15
N LYS A 12 -36.16 -5.89 -20.92
CA LYS A 12 -35.51 -5.42 -19.69
C LYS A 12 -34.08 -5.95 -19.55
N PHE A 13 -33.82 -7.17 -20.00
CA PHE A 13 -32.47 -7.73 -20.01
C PHE A 13 -31.57 -7.03 -21.05
N VAL A 14 -32.13 -6.62 -22.19
CA VAL A 14 -31.42 -5.85 -23.22
C VAL A 14 -31.10 -4.43 -22.72
N ASP A 15 -32.06 -3.73 -22.12
CA ASP A 15 -31.83 -2.38 -21.58
C ASP A 15 -30.84 -2.38 -20.41
N MET A 16 -30.90 -3.40 -19.54
CA MET A 16 -29.94 -3.59 -18.46
C MET A 16 -28.54 -3.94 -19.02
N GLY A 17 -28.46 -4.72 -20.09
CA GLY A 17 -27.20 -5.02 -20.80
C GLY A 17 -26.57 -3.79 -21.46
N ILE A 18 -27.36 -2.94 -22.10
CA ILE A 18 -26.90 -1.69 -22.73
C ILE A 18 -26.49 -0.66 -21.67
N ALA A 19 -27.17 -0.59 -20.52
CA ALA A 19 -26.78 0.26 -19.40
C ALA A 19 -25.52 -0.22 -18.67
N PHE A 20 -25.25 -1.52 -18.65
CA PHE A 20 -24.01 -2.10 -18.10
C PHE A 20 -22.83 -2.03 -19.06
N ALA A 21 -23.06 -2.06 -20.38
CA ALA A 21 -22.00 -2.01 -21.40
C ALA A 21 -20.97 -0.87 -21.19
N PRO A 22 -21.36 0.41 -20.97
CA PRO A 22 -20.38 1.48 -20.77
C PRO A 22 -19.64 1.36 -19.43
N ARG A 23 -20.27 0.80 -18.39
CA ARG A 23 -19.66 0.59 -17.07
C ARG A 23 -18.61 -0.52 -17.10
N VAL A 24 -18.92 -1.63 -17.79
CA VAL A 24 -17.98 -2.72 -18.00
C VAL A 24 -16.80 -2.26 -18.85
N LEU A 25 -17.06 -1.46 -19.90
CA LEU A 25 -16.01 -0.91 -20.74
C LEU A 25 -15.11 0.06 -19.96
N ALA A 26 -15.69 0.95 -19.13
CA ALA A 26 -14.92 1.81 -18.23
C ALA A 26 -14.08 1.02 -17.21
N ALA A 27 -14.64 -0.03 -16.62
CA ALA A 27 -13.90 -0.92 -15.70
C ALA A 27 -12.72 -1.61 -16.41
N LEU A 28 -12.92 -2.09 -17.63
CA LEU A 28 -11.86 -2.69 -18.45
C LEU A 28 -10.77 -1.69 -18.82
N VAL A 29 -11.13 -0.44 -19.16
CA VAL A 29 -10.16 0.63 -19.43
C VAL A 29 -9.34 0.96 -18.18
N VAL A 30 -9.98 1.06 -17.02
CA VAL A 30 -9.27 1.29 -15.74
C VAL A 30 -8.33 0.13 -15.42
N LEU A 31 -8.78 -1.12 -15.58
CA LEU A 31 -7.93 -2.30 -15.40
C LEU A 31 -6.75 -2.31 -16.37
N LEU A 32 -6.98 -1.97 -17.63
CA LEU A 32 -5.93 -1.90 -18.65
C LEU A 32 -4.91 -0.80 -18.32
N ALA A 33 -5.37 0.37 -17.89
CA ALA A 33 -4.51 1.47 -17.44
C ALA A 33 -3.65 1.05 -16.24
N PHE A 34 -4.25 0.42 -15.23
CA PHE A 34 -3.52 -0.10 -14.07
C PHE A 34 -2.53 -1.20 -14.45
N TRP A 35 -2.90 -2.08 -15.38
CA TRP A 35 -2.01 -3.13 -15.87
C TRP A 35 -0.81 -2.56 -16.63
N ILE A 36 -1.03 -1.51 -17.45
CA ILE A 36 0.05 -0.78 -18.14
C ILE A 36 0.97 -0.10 -17.12
N VAL A 37 0.42 0.62 -16.14
CA VAL A 37 1.20 1.27 -15.07
C VAL A 37 2.02 0.23 -14.31
N PHE A 38 1.42 -0.89 -13.95
CA PHE A 38 2.11 -1.99 -13.26
C PHE A 38 3.28 -2.53 -14.10
N LYS A 39 3.04 -2.78 -15.40
CA LYS A 39 4.05 -3.33 -16.31
C LYS A 39 5.20 -2.36 -16.57
N ILE A 40 4.93 -1.05 -16.64
CA ILE A 40 5.95 -0.01 -16.82
C ILE A 40 6.73 0.22 -15.52
N SER A 41 6.08 0.14 -14.36
CA SER A 41 6.70 0.49 -13.08
C SER A 41 7.46 -0.68 -12.43
N GLN A 42 7.13 -1.93 -12.77
CA GLN A 42 7.84 -3.15 -12.33
C GLN A 42 9.36 -3.16 -12.67
N PRO A 43 9.78 -2.94 -13.93
CA PRO A 43 11.19 -2.96 -14.32
C PRO A 43 12.08 -1.94 -13.60
N PRO A 44 11.73 -0.64 -13.51
CA PRO A 44 12.55 0.34 -12.79
C PRO A 44 12.58 0.05 -11.28
N PHE A 45 11.46 -0.38 -10.70
CA PHE A 45 11.39 -0.72 -9.28
C PHE A 45 12.33 -1.89 -8.92
N ARG A 46 12.31 -2.97 -9.72
CA ARG A 46 13.22 -4.12 -9.53
C ARG A 46 14.68 -3.77 -9.77
N ARG A 47 14.96 -2.85 -10.69
CA ARG A 47 16.32 -2.34 -10.91
C ARG A 47 16.81 -1.50 -9.73
N MET A 48 15.94 -0.69 -9.13
CA MET A 48 16.25 0.09 -7.94
C MET A 48 16.55 -0.82 -6.74
N LEU A 49 15.74 -1.85 -6.52
CA LEU A 49 15.94 -2.84 -5.46
C LEU A 49 17.31 -3.54 -5.58
N LYS A 50 17.73 -3.91 -6.79
CA LYS A 50 19.04 -4.54 -7.01
C LYS A 50 20.21 -3.57 -6.82
N ARG A 51 20.02 -2.28 -7.11
CA ARG A 51 21.06 -1.24 -6.98
C ARG A 51 21.24 -0.75 -5.54
N ALA A 52 20.17 -0.76 -4.75
CA ALA A 52 20.20 -0.31 -3.37
C ALA A 52 20.91 -1.30 -2.43
N GLU A 53 21.51 -2.36 -2.96
CA GLU A 53 22.12 -3.45 -2.17
C GLU A 53 21.24 -3.84 -0.99
N PHE A 54 19.94 -4.07 -1.25
CA PHE A 54 19.14 -4.86 -0.30
C PHE A 54 19.77 -6.25 -0.28
N ALA A 55 20.80 -6.38 0.58
CA ALA A 55 21.79 -7.46 0.58
C ALA A 55 21.16 -8.82 0.88
N ASP A 56 19.92 -8.79 1.35
CA ASP A 56 19.12 -9.96 1.61
C ASP A 56 18.07 -10.14 0.51
N ALA A 57 18.16 -11.26 -0.21
CA ALA A 57 17.16 -11.67 -1.19
C ALA A 57 15.75 -11.71 -0.59
N LEU A 58 15.65 -11.95 0.73
CA LEU A 58 14.39 -11.94 1.45
C LEU A 58 13.74 -10.55 1.46
N ILE A 59 14.51 -9.49 1.75
CA ILE A 59 14.00 -8.11 1.80
C ILE A 59 13.54 -7.67 0.41
N GLY A 60 14.32 -7.98 -0.63
CA GLY A 60 13.94 -7.68 -2.01
C GLY A 60 12.63 -8.35 -2.43
N LEU A 61 12.40 -9.60 -2.01
CA LEU A 61 11.15 -10.32 -2.27
C LEU A 61 9.96 -9.72 -1.50
N LEU A 62 10.15 -9.37 -0.23
CA LEU A 62 9.10 -8.74 0.58
C LEU A 62 8.66 -7.40 -0.02
N VAL A 63 9.61 -6.57 -0.43
CA VAL A 63 9.31 -5.25 -1.01
C VAL A 63 8.65 -5.37 -2.39
N ASP A 64 9.08 -6.31 -3.25
CA ASP A 64 8.41 -6.58 -4.54
C ASP A 64 6.98 -7.11 -4.35
N ASN A 65 6.77 -7.99 -3.38
CA ASN A 65 5.43 -8.51 -3.08
C ASN A 65 4.52 -7.42 -2.51
N LEU A 66 4.99 -6.62 -1.56
CA LEU A 66 4.21 -5.52 -0.99
C LEU A 66 3.79 -4.52 -2.07
N TYR A 67 4.72 -4.16 -2.97
CA TYR A 67 4.45 -3.28 -4.10
C TYR A 67 3.39 -3.86 -5.06
N LYS A 68 3.51 -5.14 -5.40
CA LYS A 68 2.52 -5.85 -6.23
C LYS A 68 1.14 -5.85 -5.59
N PHE A 69 1.04 -6.25 -4.32
CA PHE A 69 -0.23 -6.30 -3.59
C PHE A 69 -0.88 -4.92 -3.49
N ALA A 70 -0.09 -3.87 -3.21
CA ALA A 70 -0.59 -2.51 -3.15
C ALA A 70 -1.17 -2.06 -4.50
N LEU A 71 -0.44 -2.23 -5.61
CA LEU A 71 -0.90 -1.81 -6.93
C LEU A 71 -2.09 -2.62 -7.45
N LEU A 72 -2.04 -3.94 -7.35
CA LEU A 72 -3.14 -4.81 -7.78
C LEU A 72 -4.38 -4.59 -6.91
N GLY A 73 -4.20 -4.45 -5.60
CA GLY A 73 -5.29 -4.16 -4.67
C GLY A 73 -5.99 -2.85 -4.99
N LEU A 74 -5.22 -1.77 -5.20
CA LEU A 74 -5.79 -0.48 -5.59
C LEU A 74 -6.49 -0.53 -6.95
N GLY A 75 -5.89 -1.19 -7.95
CA GLY A 75 -6.51 -1.36 -9.27
C GLY A 75 -7.82 -2.14 -9.21
N LEU A 76 -7.89 -3.18 -8.37
CA LEU A 76 -9.09 -3.99 -8.17
C LEU A 76 -10.21 -3.20 -7.48
N VAL A 77 -9.89 -2.43 -6.44
CA VAL A 77 -10.85 -1.56 -5.76
C VAL A 77 -11.38 -0.50 -6.74
N MET A 78 -10.51 0.14 -7.52
CA MET A 78 -10.92 1.14 -8.51
C MET A 78 -11.79 0.53 -9.62
N ALA A 79 -11.47 -0.68 -10.10
CA ALA A 79 -12.29 -1.38 -11.08
C ALA A 79 -13.67 -1.75 -10.51
N ALA A 80 -13.74 -2.20 -9.25
CA ALA A 80 -15.00 -2.49 -8.56
C ALA A 80 -15.89 -1.25 -8.45
N SER A 81 -15.30 -0.06 -8.23
CA SER A 81 -16.05 1.20 -8.22
C SER A 81 -16.78 1.46 -9.54
N GLN A 82 -16.19 1.11 -10.68
CA GLN A 82 -16.84 1.33 -11.99
C GLN A 82 -18.00 0.38 -12.27
N LEU A 83 -18.02 -0.77 -11.59
CA LEU A 83 -19.15 -1.70 -11.63
C LEU A 83 -20.31 -1.27 -10.71
N GLY A 84 -20.18 -0.12 -10.03
CA GLY A 84 -21.20 0.40 -9.11
C GLY A 84 -21.12 -0.20 -7.70
N ILE A 85 -20.04 -0.93 -7.38
CA ILE A 85 -19.81 -1.42 -6.02
C ILE A 85 -19.37 -0.24 -5.15
N ASN A 86 -19.99 -0.10 -3.97
CA ASN A 86 -19.59 0.91 -3.00
C ASN A 86 -18.22 0.54 -2.39
N ILE A 87 -17.18 1.19 -2.87
CA ILE A 87 -15.80 1.01 -2.39
C ILE A 87 -15.55 1.66 -1.02
N GLY A 88 -16.47 2.48 -0.52
CA GLY A 88 -16.34 3.15 0.78
C GLY A 88 -16.18 2.16 1.93
N ALA A 89 -16.94 1.05 1.92
CA ALA A 89 -16.78 0.00 2.93
C ALA A 89 -15.42 -0.71 2.83
N ALA A 90 -14.93 -0.98 1.62
CA ALA A 90 -13.62 -1.59 1.40
C ALA A 90 -12.48 -0.65 1.85
N LEU A 91 -12.56 0.65 1.50
CA LEU A 91 -11.60 1.66 1.91
C LEU A 91 -11.63 1.89 3.42
N ALA A 92 -12.80 1.88 4.05
CA ALA A 92 -12.92 1.97 5.50
C ALA A 92 -12.24 0.78 6.20
N GLY A 93 -12.46 -0.45 5.71
CA GLY A 93 -11.79 -1.65 6.22
C GLY A 93 -10.27 -1.59 6.04
N LEU A 94 -9.79 -1.18 4.86
CA LEU A 94 -8.36 -0.98 4.60
C LEU A 94 -7.76 0.12 5.49
N GLY A 95 -8.50 1.18 5.80
CA GLY A 95 -8.07 2.23 6.73
C GLY A 95 -7.85 1.70 8.14
N VAL A 96 -8.80 0.93 8.67
CA VAL A 96 -8.67 0.29 10.00
C VAL A 96 -7.50 -0.71 10.02
N ALA A 97 -7.37 -1.54 8.98
CA ALA A 97 -6.24 -2.46 8.86
C ALA A 97 -4.88 -1.72 8.79
N GLY A 98 -4.82 -0.60 8.07
CA GLY A 98 -3.64 0.25 8.00
C GLY A 98 -3.24 0.83 9.36
N ILE A 99 -4.21 1.25 10.17
CA ILE A 99 -3.96 1.72 11.54
C ILE A 99 -3.38 0.59 12.40
N ALA A 100 -3.95 -0.61 12.33
CA ALA A 100 -3.45 -1.76 13.09
C ALA A 100 -1.99 -2.12 12.72
N ILE A 101 -1.66 -2.11 11.42
CA ILE A 101 -0.30 -2.32 10.93
C ILE A 101 0.63 -1.18 11.40
N GLY A 102 0.15 0.07 11.36
CA GLY A 102 0.88 1.23 11.83
C GLY A 102 1.23 1.14 13.32
N PHE A 103 0.29 0.71 14.16
CA PHE A 103 0.56 0.46 15.58
C PHE A 103 1.56 -0.67 15.79
N ALA A 104 1.47 -1.76 15.02
CA ALA A 104 2.45 -2.84 15.09
C ALA A 104 3.86 -2.38 14.69
N ALA A 105 3.98 -1.38 13.81
CA ALA A 105 5.26 -0.85 13.35
C ALA A 105 5.76 0.37 14.14
N GLN A 106 4.97 0.89 15.09
CA GLN A 106 5.19 2.19 15.74
C GLN A 106 6.60 2.33 16.34
N ASP A 107 7.04 1.36 17.13
CA ASP A 107 8.34 1.42 17.80
C ASP A 107 9.51 1.37 16.81
N SER A 108 9.38 0.57 15.74
CA SER A 108 10.43 0.46 14.72
C SER A 108 10.59 1.78 13.96
N VAL A 109 9.48 2.44 13.64
CA VAL A 109 9.49 3.74 12.97
C VAL A 109 10.04 4.82 13.92
N ALA A 110 9.61 4.83 15.19
CA ALA A 110 10.09 5.79 16.18
C ALA A 110 11.62 5.71 16.36
N ASN A 111 12.16 4.50 16.49
CA ASN A 111 13.60 4.28 16.64
C ASN A 111 14.38 4.70 15.38
N THR A 112 13.83 4.47 14.19
CA THR A 112 14.47 4.86 12.92
C THR A 112 14.51 6.39 12.77
N ILE A 113 13.43 7.08 13.13
CA ILE A 113 13.36 8.55 13.12
C ILE A 113 14.33 9.13 14.15
N ALA A 114 14.41 8.54 15.35
CA ALA A 114 15.36 8.96 16.38
C ALA A 114 16.81 8.85 15.89
N GLY A 115 17.18 7.74 15.26
CA GLY A 115 18.50 7.57 14.66
C GLY A 115 18.80 8.63 13.58
N PHE A 116 17.82 8.94 12.71
CA PHE A 116 17.96 9.98 11.70
C PHE A 116 18.14 11.38 12.33
N LEU A 117 17.37 11.72 13.35
CA LEU A 117 17.47 13.01 14.06
C LEU A 117 18.81 13.16 14.78
N ILE A 118 19.31 12.10 15.44
CA ILE A 118 20.63 12.12 16.07
C ILE A 118 21.72 12.37 15.01
N PHE A 119 21.61 11.76 13.83
CA PHE A 119 22.55 11.99 12.74
C PHE A 119 22.50 13.44 12.20
N TRP A 120 21.30 13.98 12.03
CA TRP A 120 21.08 15.30 11.42
C TRP A 120 21.41 16.45 12.37
N ASP A 121 20.82 16.42 13.57
CA ASP A 121 20.92 17.50 14.56
C ASP A 121 22.16 17.36 15.46
N LYS A 122 22.79 16.17 15.49
CA LYS A 122 23.97 15.85 16.29
C LYS A 122 23.89 16.38 17.74
N PRO A 123 22.81 16.11 18.49
CA PRO A 123 22.63 16.61 19.86
C PRO A 123 23.71 16.10 20.82
N PHE A 124 24.30 14.95 20.51
CA PHE A 124 25.47 14.39 21.18
C PHE A 124 26.31 13.61 20.16
N GLN A 125 27.60 13.44 20.46
CA GLN A 125 28.56 12.76 19.59
C GLN A 125 29.17 11.54 20.27
N VAL A 126 29.71 10.62 19.46
CA VAL A 126 30.49 9.48 19.95
C VAL A 126 31.64 9.99 20.82
N GLY A 127 31.80 9.40 22.00
CA GLY A 127 32.78 9.81 23.03
C GLY A 127 32.26 10.87 24.02
N GLN A 128 31.01 11.33 23.90
CA GLN A 128 30.41 12.19 24.91
C GLN A 128 29.73 11.37 26.01
N PHE A 129 29.84 11.85 27.26
CA PHE A 129 29.08 11.32 28.38
C PHE A 129 27.68 11.92 28.39
N VAL A 130 26.68 11.07 28.43
CA VAL A 130 25.26 11.46 28.41
C VAL A 130 24.50 10.68 29.47
N THR A 131 23.40 11.27 29.96
CA THR A 131 22.43 10.57 30.81
C THR A 131 21.19 10.27 29.98
N THR A 132 20.79 9.01 29.90
CA THR A 132 19.59 8.56 29.20
C THR A 132 18.81 7.61 30.07
N GLN A 133 17.50 7.83 30.22
CA GLN A 133 16.60 7.02 31.06
C GLN A 133 17.11 6.77 32.50
N GLY A 134 17.86 7.72 33.07
CA GLY A 134 18.43 7.61 34.42
C GLY A 134 19.79 6.91 34.49
N GLU A 135 20.30 6.38 33.38
CA GLU A 135 21.61 5.75 33.28
C GLU A 135 22.66 6.74 32.75
N TYR A 136 23.85 6.77 33.34
CA TYR A 136 24.97 7.64 32.94
C TYR A 136 26.07 6.80 32.28
N GLY A 137 26.53 7.21 31.10
CA GLY A 137 27.59 6.50 30.39
C GLY A 137 28.14 7.27 29.18
N GLU A 138 29.14 6.69 28.54
CA GLU A 138 29.79 7.22 27.34
C GLU A 138 29.16 6.65 26.06
N VAL A 139 28.87 7.50 25.08
CA VAL A 139 28.36 7.07 23.77
C VAL A 139 29.46 6.37 22.99
N THR A 140 29.36 5.04 22.87
CA THR A 140 30.36 4.23 22.14
C THR A 140 30.09 4.18 20.63
N SER A 141 28.83 4.08 20.22
CA SER A 141 28.44 3.97 18.81
C SER A 141 26.98 4.41 18.62
N ILE A 142 26.66 4.93 17.44
CA ILE A 142 25.30 5.33 17.06
C ILE A 142 24.92 4.58 15.78
N THR A 143 23.82 3.84 15.82
CA THR A 143 23.22 3.09 14.70
C THR A 143 21.83 3.64 14.39
N MET A 144 21.27 3.33 13.21
CA MET A 144 19.94 3.83 12.81
C MET A 144 18.78 3.45 13.75
N ARG A 145 18.95 2.47 14.64
CA ARG A 145 17.91 1.99 15.55
C ARG A 145 18.35 1.98 17.03
N THR A 146 19.62 2.27 17.32
CA THR A 146 20.22 2.03 18.64
C THR A 146 21.39 2.95 18.88
#